data_AF-A0A6G1Z0I5-F1
#
_entry.id   AF-A0A6G1Z0I5-F1
#
_cell.length_a   1.000
_cell.length_b   1.000
_cell.length_c   1.000
_cell.angle_alpha   90.00
_cell.angle_beta   90.00
_cell.angle_gamma   90.00
#
_symmetry.space_group_name_H-M   'P 1'
#
loop_
_entity.id
_entity.type
_entity.pdbx_description
1 polymer ?
#
loop_
_entity_poly.entity_id
_entity_poly.type
_entity_poly.pdbx_seq_one_letter_code
_entity_poly.pdbx_strand_id
1 'polypeptide(L)'
;MNRRAFLGLLTGATAGLAGCTEGNIHPPIAGFPAPENPDPTVIHGFPGTVCGDPPNPFIGIEAVLEPAVGPDWGGLAVAEKYRFGYEVGPGLSEDAYVVGIERNGVARAYPLSILWWHEVVNDTLGGDPVLVTYCPICQSGMVAERRVGGVEALFQVSGHLWQPPAIYGFASVEAGRTFGASASSGDADVRNSGNLVLYDEATGSYWSQLLAKAICGTQSGEKLRILPSTVATWGEWRAAYPETDALLPPPWSKTA
;
A
#
# COMPACT_ATOMS: atom_id res chain seq x y z
N MET A 1 -38.98 63.31 27.73
CA MET A 1 -39.89 62.47 26.93
C MET A 1 -39.24 61.12 26.71
N ASN A 2 -39.88 60.05 27.23
CA ASN A 2 -39.89 58.62 26.83
C ASN A 2 -38.62 57.94 26.27
N ARG A 3 -38.29 56.66 26.51
CA ARG A 3 -38.75 55.55 27.38
C ARG A 3 -37.70 54.43 27.13
N ARG A 4 -37.25 53.77 28.20
CA ARG A 4 -36.80 52.37 28.36
C ARG A 4 -36.36 51.55 27.14
N ALA A 5 -35.16 50.96 27.22
CA ALA A 5 -34.95 49.55 26.92
C ALA A 5 -33.78 48.99 27.76
N PHE A 6 -34.13 48.04 28.64
CA PHE A 6 -33.26 47.16 29.42
C PHE A 6 -33.23 45.82 28.68
N LEU A 7 -32.07 45.17 28.57
CA LEU A 7 -31.82 43.73 28.28
C LEU A 7 -30.39 43.64 27.70
N GLY A 8 -29.44 42.83 28.14
CA GLY A 8 -29.33 41.80 29.16
C GLY A 8 -27.93 41.20 28.99
N LEU A 9 -27.23 40.93 30.09
CA LEU A 9 -25.93 40.25 30.12
C LEU A 9 -26.06 38.81 29.59
N LEU A 10 -25.20 38.41 28.65
CA LEU A 10 -24.77 37.03 28.50
C LEU A 10 -23.27 37.00 28.19
N THR A 11 -22.48 36.73 29.22
CA THR A 11 -21.10 36.28 29.17
C THR A 11 -21.05 34.91 28.50
N GLY A 12 -20.62 34.84 27.25
CA GLY A 12 -20.27 33.59 26.58
C GLY A 12 -18.76 33.37 26.66
N ALA A 13 -18.31 32.62 27.67
CA ALA A 13 -16.97 32.05 27.65
C ALA A 13 -16.92 30.99 26.55
N THR A 14 -16.33 31.32 25.40
CA THR A 14 -15.95 30.30 24.41
C THR A 14 -14.74 29.57 24.95
N ALA A 15 -14.98 28.51 25.72
CA ALA A 15 -14.01 27.44 25.91
C ALA A 15 -13.75 26.84 24.52
N GLY A 16 -12.59 27.14 23.94
CA GLY A 16 -12.07 26.45 22.78
C GLY A 16 -11.81 25.00 23.18
N LEU A 17 -12.80 24.13 22.96
CA LEU A 17 -12.55 22.70 22.90
C LEU A 17 -11.72 22.48 21.64
N ALA A 18 -10.42 22.22 21.85
CA ALA A 18 -9.59 21.58 20.86
C ALA A 18 -10.29 20.27 20.49
N GLY A 19 -10.94 20.26 19.32
CA GLY A 19 -11.47 19.05 18.73
C GLY A 19 -10.30 18.15 18.41
N CYS A 20 -10.13 17.09 19.22
CA CYS A 20 -9.46 15.89 18.76
C CYS A 20 -10.26 15.39 17.56
N THR A 21 -9.79 15.66 16.34
CA THR A 21 -10.36 15.04 15.15
C THR A 21 -10.09 13.54 15.27
N GLU A 22 -11.16 12.84 15.62
CA GLU A 22 -11.57 11.52 15.12
C GLU A 22 -10.47 10.76 14.38
N GLY A 23 -10.07 9.62 14.95
CA GLY A 23 -9.24 8.65 14.26
C GLY A 23 -9.83 8.40 12.87
N ASN A 24 -8.97 8.47 11.86
CA ASN A 24 -9.31 8.31 10.45
C ASN A 24 -10.30 7.16 10.27
N ILE A 25 -11.57 7.48 10.08
CA ILE A 25 -12.59 6.48 9.75
C ILE A 25 -12.36 6.17 8.27
N HIS A 26 -11.53 5.17 8.02
CA HIS A 26 -11.39 4.59 6.68
C HIS A 26 -12.73 3.98 6.27
N PRO A 27 -13.26 4.32 5.09
CA PRO A 27 -14.51 3.75 4.63
C PRO A 27 -14.37 2.21 4.57
N PRO A 28 -15.40 1.45 5.01
CA PRO A 28 -15.32 0.00 4.98
C PRO A 28 -15.06 -0.46 3.55
N ILE A 29 -14.03 -1.31 3.36
CA ILE A 29 -13.68 -1.82 2.04
C ILE A 29 -14.88 -2.56 1.41
N ALA A 30 -15.60 -3.32 2.23
CA ALA A 30 -16.87 -3.95 1.84
C ALA A 30 -17.99 -2.90 1.69
N GLY A 31 -18.47 -2.73 0.46
CA GLY A 31 -19.58 -1.83 0.13
C GLY A 31 -19.15 -0.49 -0.47
N PHE A 32 -17.85 -0.26 -0.69
CA PHE A 32 -17.37 0.85 -1.49
C PHE A 32 -17.89 0.72 -2.94
N PRO A 33 -18.36 1.80 -3.60
CA PRO A 33 -18.93 1.70 -4.93
C PRO A 33 -17.89 1.30 -5.98
N ALA A 34 -18.35 0.66 -7.06
CA ALA A 34 -17.52 0.44 -8.24
C ALA A 34 -17.07 1.79 -8.85
N PRO A 35 -15.88 1.87 -9.46
CA PRO A 35 -15.40 3.11 -10.07
C PRO A 35 -16.32 3.63 -11.19
N GLU A 36 -16.63 4.92 -11.20
CA GLU A 36 -17.27 5.56 -12.35
C GLU A 36 -16.28 5.65 -13.53
N ASN A 37 -16.63 5.13 -14.71
CA ASN A 37 -15.65 4.93 -15.77
C ASN A 37 -16.12 5.36 -17.17
N PRO A 38 -15.90 6.64 -17.54
CA PRO A 38 -16.28 7.12 -18.86
C PRO A 38 -15.29 6.75 -19.99
N ASP A 39 -14.04 6.35 -19.70
CA ASP A 39 -13.03 5.94 -20.71
C ASP A 39 -11.99 4.92 -20.13
N PRO A 40 -12.33 3.63 -20.08
CA PRO A 40 -11.48 2.64 -19.42
C PRO A 40 -10.25 2.28 -20.26
N THR A 41 -9.06 2.38 -19.67
CA THR A 41 -7.88 1.69 -20.25
C THR A 41 -7.90 0.18 -19.97
N VAL A 42 -8.84 -0.26 -19.12
CA VAL A 42 -9.05 -1.65 -18.73
C VAL A 42 -9.45 -2.59 -19.87
N ILE A 43 -10.06 -2.05 -20.92
CA ILE A 43 -10.69 -2.84 -22.00
C ILE A 43 -9.69 -3.75 -22.73
N HIS A 44 -8.40 -3.47 -22.60
CA HIS A 44 -7.34 -4.25 -23.24
C HIS A 44 -6.95 -5.50 -22.46
N GLY A 45 -7.39 -5.65 -21.21
CA GLY A 45 -7.05 -6.79 -20.36
C GLY A 45 -8.24 -7.64 -19.92
N PHE A 46 -7.96 -8.69 -19.15
CA PHE A 46 -8.95 -9.65 -18.68
C PHE A 46 -9.01 -9.71 -17.13
N PRO A 47 -10.21 -9.72 -16.52
CA PRO A 47 -11.50 -9.46 -17.16
C PRO A 47 -11.64 -7.98 -17.52
N GLY A 48 -12.17 -7.67 -18.71
CA GLY A 48 -12.42 -6.29 -19.14
C GLY A 48 -13.56 -5.59 -18.36
N THR A 49 -14.24 -6.34 -17.48
CA THR A 49 -15.40 -5.87 -16.70
C THR A 49 -15.04 -5.39 -15.31
N VAL A 50 -13.78 -5.52 -14.87
CA VAL A 50 -13.36 -5.24 -13.49
C VAL A 50 -13.76 -3.85 -12.98
N CYS A 51 -13.89 -2.85 -13.86
CA CYS A 51 -14.33 -1.50 -13.47
C CYS A 51 -15.80 -1.39 -13.07
N GLY A 52 -16.63 -2.38 -13.39
CA GLY A 52 -18.03 -2.43 -12.97
C GLY A 52 -18.24 -3.13 -11.63
N ASP A 53 -17.19 -3.75 -11.09
CA ASP A 53 -17.26 -4.55 -9.87
C ASP A 53 -16.76 -3.72 -8.67
N PRO A 54 -17.55 -3.61 -7.58
CA PRO A 54 -17.10 -2.94 -6.36
C PRO A 54 -15.92 -3.71 -5.72
N PRO A 55 -15.12 -3.09 -4.84
CA PRO A 55 -14.06 -3.79 -4.13
C PRO A 55 -14.63 -4.99 -3.37
N ASN A 56 -13.94 -6.13 -3.50
CA ASN A 56 -14.29 -7.39 -2.86
C ASN A 56 -13.01 -8.10 -2.40
N PRO A 57 -12.24 -7.50 -1.46
CA PRO A 57 -11.04 -8.14 -0.93
C PRO A 57 -11.40 -9.49 -0.31
N PHE A 58 -10.49 -10.45 -0.46
CA PHE A 58 -10.61 -11.69 0.28
C PHE A 58 -10.52 -11.38 1.77
N ILE A 59 -11.37 -12.04 2.57
CA ILE A 59 -11.40 -11.84 4.03
C ILE A 59 -10.00 -12.07 4.61
N GLY A 60 -9.46 -11.05 5.27
CA GLY A 60 -8.16 -11.10 5.94
C GLY A 60 -6.97 -10.59 5.14
N ILE A 61 -7.18 -10.06 3.92
CA ILE A 61 -6.17 -9.28 3.20
C ILE A 61 -6.52 -7.80 3.36
N GLU A 62 -5.76 -7.13 4.21
CA GLU A 62 -5.98 -5.74 4.64
C GLU A 62 -4.73 -4.93 4.35
N ALA A 63 -4.86 -3.71 3.82
CA ALA A 63 -3.70 -2.87 3.58
C ALA A 63 -3.09 -2.42 4.91
N VAL A 64 -1.76 -2.29 4.98
CA VAL A 64 -1.10 -1.61 6.10
C VAL A 64 -1.22 -0.11 5.89
N LEU A 65 -1.87 0.58 6.82
CA LEU A 65 -2.14 2.02 6.72
C LEU A 65 -1.25 2.87 7.64
N GLU A 66 -0.89 2.32 8.80
CA GLU A 66 0.03 2.97 9.74
C GLU A 66 1.17 1.99 10.07
N PRO A 67 2.25 2.00 9.27
CA PRO A 67 3.42 1.15 9.48
C PRO A 67 4.14 1.47 10.79
N ALA A 68 4.36 0.45 11.62
CA ALA A 68 5.35 0.48 12.69
C ALA A 68 6.63 -0.20 12.21
N VAL A 69 7.78 0.31 12.64
CA VAL A 69 9.09 -0.17 12.19
C VAL A 69 10.04 -0.33 13.37
N GLY A 70 11.05 -1.17 13.21
CA GLY A 70 12.12 -1.35 14.18
C GLY A 70 13.33 -2.06 13.57
N PRO A 71 14.45 -2.15 14.30
CA PRO A 71 15.71 -2.67 13.78
C PRO A 71 15.63 -4.15 13.39
N ASP A 72 14.75 -4.92 14.05
CA ASP A 72 14.35 -6.28 13.69
C ASP A 72 13.01 -6.63 14.38
N TRP A 73 12.67 -7.92 14.46
CA TRP A 73 11.50 -8.42 15.20
C TRP A 73 11.84 -8.98 16.60
N GLY A 74 13.06 -8.78 17.08
CA GLY A 74 13.59 -9.32 18.32
C GLY A 74 12.78 -8.85 19.54
N GLY A 75 12.38 -9.82 20.37
CA GLY A 75 11.55 -9.53 21.55
C GLY A 75 10.06 -9.34 21.25
N LEU A 76 9.64 -9.43 19.98
CA LEU A 76 8.24 -9.36 19.58
C LEU A 76 7.63 -10.77 19.49
N ALA A 77 6.41 -10.91 20.00
CA ALA A 77 5.61 -12.13 19.83
C ALA A 77 4.91 -12.12 18.46
N VAL A 78 5.69 -12.28 17.39
CA VAL A 78 5.18 -12.27 16.01
C VAL A 78 4.33 -13.51 15.74
N ALA A 79 3.13 -13.32 15.17
CA ALA A 79 2.24 -14.40 14.81
C ALA A 79 2.84 -15.33 13.74
N GLU A 80 2.58 -16.63 13.86
CA GLU A 80 3.13 -17.68 12.99
C GLU A 80 2.90 -17.42 11.50
N LYS A 81 1.75 -16.84 11.12
CA LYS A 81 1.47 -16.54 9.72
C LYS A 81 2.50 -15.61 9.05
N TYR A 82 3.17 -14.74 9.81
CA TYR A 82 4.20 -13.84 9.28
C TYR A 82 5.60 -14.45 9.26
N ARG A 83 5.73 -15.72 9.66
CA ARG A 83 6.97 -16.48 9.65
C ARG A 83 6.96 -17.40 8.44
N PHE A 84 7.72 -17.08 7.40
CA PHE A 84 7.72 -17.88 6.17
C PHE A 84 8.90 -18.85 6.11
N GLY A 85 8.64 -20.03 5.56
CA GLY A 85 9.67 -21.07 5.43
C GLY A 85 10.16 -21.60 6.77
N TYR A 86 11.47 -21.62 6.96
CA TYR A 86 12.18 -22.21 8.12
C TYR A 86 12.60 -21.15 9.14
N GLU A 87 11.93 -20.01 9.21
CA GLU A 87 12.24 -18.94 10.16
C GLU A 87 12.30 -19.49 11.60
N VAL A 88 13.52 -19.62 12.11
CA VAL A 88 13.83 -20.09 13.47
C VAL A 88 14.42 -18.94 14.26
N GLY A 89 13.80 -18.63 15.41
CA GLY A 89 14.31 -17.66 16.35
C GLY A 89 13.41 -16.44 16.56
N PRO A 90 13.81 -15.51 17.44
CA PRO A 90 12.96 -14.43 17.90
C PRO A 90 12.87 -13.25 16.91
N GLY A 91 13.90 -13.00 16.12
CA GLY A 91 13.99 -11.85 15.20
C GLY A 91 13.57 -12.16 13.76
N LEU A 92 13.69 -11.17 12.87
CA LEU A 92 13.55 -11.38 11.43
C LEU A 92 14.78 -12.18 10.95
N SER A 93 14.55 -13.32 10.29
CA SER A 93 15.66 -14.20 9.86
C SER A 93 16.51 -13.51 8.80
N GLU A 94 17.83 -13.74 8.84
CA GLU A 94 18.76 -13.20 7.83
C GLU A 94 18.40 -13.63 6.40
N ASP A 95 17.87 -14.84 6.24
CA ASP A 95 17.46 -15.39 4.94
C ASP A 95 16.05 -14.95 4.51
N ALA A 96 15.34 -14.16 5.33
CA ALA A 96 14.02 -13.66 4.99
C ALA A 96 14.13 -12.68 3.82
N TYR A 97 13.34 -12.88 2.77
CA TYR A 97 13.32 -11.96 1.64
C TYR A 97 12.56 -10.68 1.96
N VAL A 98 13.16 -9.55 1.60
CA VAL A 98 12.63 -8.21 1.82
C VAL A 98 12.62 -7.43 0.52
N VAL A 99 11.69 -6.49 0.41
CA VAL A 99 11.81 -5.34 -0.50
C VAL A 99 12.49 -4.23 0.28
N GLY A 100 13.70 -3.86 -0.10
CA GLY A 100 14.44 -2.73 0.45
C GLY A 100 14.20 -1.46 -0.34
N ILE A 101 14.02 -0.35 0.37
CA ILE A 101 13.88 1.00 -0.20
C ILE A 101 14.82 1.93 0.55
N GLU A 102 15.58 2.75 -0.17
CA GLU A 102 16.29 3.90 0.39
C GLU A 102 15.69 5.18 -0.20
N ARG A 103 15.38 6.14 0.66
CA ARG A 103 14.83 7.41 0.25
C ARG A 103 15.29 8.53 1.19
N ASN A 104 15.88 9.57 0.61
CA ASN A 104 16.32 10.78 1.31
C ASN A 104 17.22 10.45 2.53
N GLY A 105 18.09 9.45 2.41
CA GLY A 105 19.00 8.99 3.46
C GLY A 105 18.39 8.02 4.46
N VAL A 106 17.12 7.63 4.31
CA VAL A 106 16.42 6.69 5.20
C VAL A 106 16.17 5.38 4.45
N ALA A 107 16.69 4.28 5.00
CA ALA A 107 16.51 2.94 4.47
C ALA A 107 15.43 2.18 5.27
N ARG A 108 14.62 1.38 4.56
CA ARG A 108 13.61 0.52 5.16
C ARG A 108 13.45 -0.78 4.38
N ALA A 109 13.27 -1.87 5.12
CA ALA A 109 12.95 -3.19 4.57
C ALA A 109 11.48 -3.55 4.82
N TYR A 110 10.84 -4.12 3.80
CA TYR A 110 9.47 -4.63 3.84
C TYR A 110 9.50 -6.14 3.61
N PRO A 111 9.42 -6.96 4.67
CA PRO A 111 9.47 -8.41 4.54
C PRO A 111 8.37 -8.95 3.63
N LEU A 112 8.74 -9.79 2.67
CA LEU A 112 7.79 -10.42 1.76
C LEU A 112 6.75 -11.27 2.50
N SER A 113 7.08 -11.77 3.69
CA SER A 113 6.13 -12.48 4.55
C SER A 113 5.01 -11.59 5.09
N ILE A 114 5.26 -10.29 5.34
CA ILE A 114 4.18 -9.34 5.65
C ILE A 114 3.42 -8.98 4.38
N LEU A 115 4.15 -8.63 3.31
CA LEU A 115 3.56 -8.24 2.03
C LEU A 115 2.69 -9.34 1.41
N TRP A 116 2.96 -10.61 1.69
CA TRP A 116 2.12 -11.73 1.26
C TRP A 116 0.69 -11.66 1.82
N TRP A 117 0.52 -11.20 3.06
CA TRP A 117 -0.79 -11.15 3.72
C TRP A 117 -1.51 -9.83 3.54
N HIS A 118 -0.76 -8.77 3.25
CA HIS A 118 -1.31 -7.41 3.24
C HIS A 118 -1.32 -6.78 1.86
N GLU A 119 -0.46 -7.24 0.95
CA GLU A 119 -0.34 -6.84 -0.47
C GLU A 119 -0.07 -5.36 -0.75
N VAL A 120 -0.36 -4.45 0.20
CA VAL A 120 -0.30 -3.00 0.10
C VAL A 120 0.18 -2.44 1.44
N VAL A 121 1.19 -1.58 1.38
CA VAL A 121 1.68 -0.79 2.52
C VAL A 121 1.70 0.68 2.11
N ASN A 122 0.94 1.49 2.85
CA ASN A 122 0.96 2.94 2.75
C ASN A 122 1.94 3.47 3.80
N ASP A 123 3.10 3.94 3.35
CA ASP A 123 4.16 4.37 4.23
C ASP A 123 4.54 5.84 4.00
N THR A 124 5.34 6.38 4.92
CA THR A 124 6.10 7.62 4.76
C THR A 124 7.56 7.31 5.08
N LEU A 125 8.43 7.48 4.08
CA LEU A 125 9.86 7.18 4.19
C LEU A 125 10.67 8.39 3.70
N GLY A 126 11.60 8.86 4.53
CA GLY A 126 12.39 10.04 4.19
C GLY A 126 11.56 11.30 3.94
N GLY A 127 10.34 11.38 4.51
CA GLY A 127 9.39 12.48 4.28
C GLY A 127 8.50 12.35 3.03
N ASP A 128 8.73 11.33 2.20
CA ASP A 128 7.92 11.10 0.99
C ASP A 128 6.87 9.99 1.23
N PRO A 129 5.66 10.13 0.65
CA PRO A 129 4.62 9.12 0.76
C PRO A 129 4.92 7.96 -0.19
N VAL A 130 5.20 6.78 0.37
CA VAL A 130 5.62 5.58 -0.37
C VAL A 130 4.49 4.56 -0.39
N LEU A 131 4.32 3.94 -1.56
CA LEU A 131 3.47 2.78 -1.79
C LEU A 131 4.36 1.57 -2.04
N VAL A 132 4.19 0.51 -1.26
CA VAL A 132 4.81 -0.80 -1.51
C VAL A 132 3.72 -1.80 -1.76
N THR A 133 3.79 -2.53 -2.88
CA THR A 133 2.80 -3.56 -3.20
C THR A 133 3.44 -4.86 -3.64
N TYR A 134 2.72 -5.95 -3.42
CA TYR A 134 3.16 -7.28 -3.80
C TYR A 134 1.96 -8.20 -4.03
N CYS A 135 1.95 -8.88 -5.18
CA CYS A 135 1.01 -9.97 -5.47
C CYS A 135 1.71 -11.32 -5.17
N PRO A 136 1.32 -12.06 -4.12
CA PRO A 136 1.95 -13.31 -3.75
C PRO A 136 1.80 -14.42 -4.82
N ILE A 137 0.66 -14.46 -5.49
CA ILE A 137 0.37 -15.47 -6.54
C ILE A 137 1.17 -15.15 -7.82
N CYS A 138 1.29 -13.87 -8.14
CA CYS A 138 1.97 -13.37 -9.32
C CYS A 138 3.49 -13.22 -9.13
N GLN A 139 3.98 -13.37 -7.90
CA GLN A 139 5.40 -13.20 -7.53
C GLN A 139 5.97 -11.88 -8.07
N SER A 140 5.22 -10.79 -7.95
CA SER A 140 5.62 -9.48 -8.47
C SER A 140 5.14 -8.36 -7.59
N GLY A 141 5.92 -7.29 -7.53
CA GLY A 141 5.62 -6.09 -6.76
C GLY A 141 5.97 -4.81 -7.49
N MET A 142 5.60 -3.70 -6.87
CA MET A 142 5.85 -2.34 -7.34
C MET A 142 6.13 -1.47 -6.12
N VAL A 143 7.08 -0.54 -6.27
CA VAL A 143 7.26 0.57 -5.33
C VAL A 143 7.03 1.88 -6.07
N ALA A 144 6.20 2.75 -5.51
CA ALA A 144 5.89 4.04 -6.11
C ALA A 144 5.64 5.12 -5.05
N GLU A 145 5.52 6.37 -5.48
CA GLU A 145 4.92 7.41 -4.64
C GLU A 145 3.40 7.25 -4.64
N ARG A 146 2.77 7.22 -3.45
CA ARG A 146 1.31 7.19 -3.32
C ARG A 146 0.73 8.60 -3.49
N ARG A 147 0.83 9.15 -4.70
CA ARG A 147 0.18 10.40 -5.07
C ARG A 147 -0.82 10.21 -6.19
N VAL A 148 -2.00 10.77 -6.02
CA VAL A 148 -3.09 10.79 -6.99
C VAL A 148 -3.46 12.25 -7.25
N GLY A 149 -3.35 12.71 -8.49
CA GLY A 149 -3.50 14.13 -8.82
C GLY A 149 -2.50 15.03 -8.09
N GLY A 150 -1.33 14.49 -7.72
CA GLY A 150 -0.29 15.17 -6.95
C GLY A 150 -0.51 15.21 -5.43
N VAL A 151 -1.69 14.81 -4.95
CA VAL A 151 -2.02 14.75 -3.52
C VAL A 151 -1.68 13.38 -2.96
N GLU A 152 -1.20 13.34 -1.72
CA GLU A 152 -0.98 12.08 -1.02
C GLU A 152 -2.28 11.27 -0.91
N ALA A 153 -2.21 9.99 -1.25
CA ALA A 153 -3.35 9.09 -1.26
C ALA A 153 -3.12 7.86 -0.39
N LEU A 154 -4.21 7.23 0.04
CA LEU A 154 -4.20 5.91 0.64
C LEU A 154 -4.73 4.90 -0.36
N PHE A 155 -3.99 3.82 -0.52
CA PHE A 155 -4.32 2.69 -1.37
C PHE A 155 -4.78 1.50 -0.53
N GLN A 156 -5.72 0.77 -1.08
CA GLN A 156 -6.34 -0.39 -0.48
C GLN A 156 -6.33 -1.56 -1.45
N VAL A 157 -6.54 -2.76 -0.91
CA VAL A 157 -6.67 -3.98 -1.69
C VAL A 157 -8.09 -4.05 -2.25
N SER A 158 -8.22 -4.16 -3.58
CA SER A 158 -9.56 -4.26 -4.20
C SER A 158 -10.12 -5.68 -4.19
N GLY A 159 -9.26 -6.70 -4.03
CA GLY A 159 -9.61 -8.11 -4.23
C GLY A 159 -9.71 -8.55 -5.69
N HIS A 160 -9.56 -7.60 -6.63
CA HIS A 160 -9.60 -7.88 -8.06
C HIS A 160 -8.23 -8.16 -8.63
N LEU A 161 -8.22 -9.02 -9.64
CA LEU A 161 -7.06 -9.31 -10.46
C LEU A 161 -7.35 -8.88 -11.89
N TRP A 162 -6.38 -8.26 -12.56
CA TRP A 162 -6.52 -7.86 -13.94
C TRP A 162 -5.24 -8.14 -14.73
N GLN A 163 -5.42 -8.75 -15.89
CA GLN A 163 -4.35 -9.21 -16.75
C GLN A 163 -4.29 -8.35 -18.02
N PRO A 164 -3.31 -7.44 -18.17
CA PRO A 164 -3.09 -6.74 -19.43
C PRO A 164 -2.53 -7.68 -20.51
N PRO A 165 -2.53 -7.27 -21.79
CA PRO A 165 -1.78 -7.95 -22.85
C PRO A 165 -0.32 -8.19 -22.43
N ALA A 166 0.21 -9.37 -22.76
CA ALA A 166 1.53 -9.83 -22.30
C ALA A 166 2.65 -8.80 -22.51
N ILE A 167 2.62 -8.08 -23.64
CA ILE A 167 3.60 -7.05 -23.99
C ILE A 167 3.73 -5.95 -22.93
N TYR A 168 2.66 -5.60 -22.23
CA TYR A 168 2.74 -4.58 -21.18
C TYR A 168 3.47 -5.09 -19.94
N GLY A 169 3.40 -6.39 -19.64
CA GLY A 169 4.19 -7.00 -18.57
C GLY A 169 5.68 -6.91 -18.86
N PHE A 170 6.10 -7.32 -20.07
CA PHE A 170 7.50 -7.21 -20.49
C PHE A 170 8.00 -5.76 -20.47
N ALA A 171 7.20 -4.82 -21.00
CA ALA A 171 7.52 -3.40 -20.98
C ALA A 171 7.50 -2.79 -19.56
N SER A 172 6.82 -3.42 -18.59
CA SER A 172 6.89 -2.98 -17.19
C SER A 172 8.20 -3.40 -16.54
N VAL A 173 8.66 -4.62 -16.79
CA VAL A 173 9.96 -5.11 -16.33
C VAL A 173 11.10 -4.30 -16.93
N GLU A 174 11.09 -4.11 -18.26
CA GLU A 174 12.13 -3.35 -18.96
C GLU A 174 12.23 -1.90 -18.47
N ALA A 175 11.09 -1.29 -18.15
CA ALA A 175 11.03 0.06 -17.61
C ALA A 175 11.31 0.14 -16.10
N GLY A 176 11.63 -0.98 -15.44
CA GLY A 176 11.87 -1.04 -13.99
C GLY A 176 10.63 -0.69 -13.14
N ARG A 177 9.41 -0.77 -13.71
CA ARG A 177 8.17 -0.42 -13.00
C ARG A 177 7.75 -1.49 -12.01
N THR A 178 8.11 -2.73 -12.29
CA THR A 178 7.72 -3.90 -11.51
C THR A 178 8.90 -4.83 -11.37
N PHE A 179 9.07 -5.39 -10.17
CA PHE A 179 10.06 -6.41 -9.90
C PHE A 179 9.37 -7.76 -9.67
N GLY A 180 10.08 -8.84 -9.98
CA GLY A 180 9.65 -10.18 -9.62
C GLY A 180 10.33 -10.60 -8.34
N ALA A 181 9.57 -11.22 -7.43
CA ALA A 181 10.10 -11.71 -6.17
C ALA A 181 9.29 -12.92 -5.70
N SER A 182 9.98 -13.88 -5.11
CA SER A 182 9.38 -15.06 -4.49
C SER A 182 9.73 -15.07 -3.01
N ALA A 183 8.72 -15.13 -2.15
CA ALA A 183 8.95 -15.21 -0.71
C ALA A 183 9.68 -16.50 -0.27
N SER A 184 9.82 -17.50 -1.15
CA SER A 184 10.55 -18.75 -0.87
C SER A 184 11.91 -18.87 -1.55
N SER A 185 12.17 -18.11 -2.62
CA SER A 185 13.40 -18.24 -3.43
C SER A 185 14.10 -16.91 -3.75
N GLY A 186 13.51 -15.78 -3.35
CA GLY A 186 14.05 -14.44 -3.56
C GLY A 186 13.69 -13.89 -4.91
N ASP A 187 14.43 -14.31 -5.92
CA ASP A 187 14.19 -13.88 -7.29
C ASP A 187 13.11 -14.71 -7.97
N ALA A 188 12.33 -14.03 -8.80
CA ALA A 188 11.34 -14.64 -9.68
C ALA A 188 11.14 -13.80 -10.94
N ASP A 189 10.67 -14.44 -12.01
CA ASP A 189 10.16 -13.71 -13.16
C ASP A 189 8.81 -13.04 -12.81
N VAL A 190 8.60 -11.82 -13.30
CA VAL A 190 7.29 -11.16 -13.18
C VAL A 190 6.24 -11.94 -13.96
N ARG A 191 5.21 -12.42 -13.27
CA ARG A 191 4.10 -13.14 -13.90
C ARG A 191 2.97 -12.19 -14.25
N ASN A 192 2.68 -12.09 -15.55
CA ASN A 192 1.48 -11.40 -16.05
C ASN A 192 0.30 -12.40 -16.12
N SER A 193 -0.29 -12.70 -14.95
CA SER A 193 -1.31 -13.75 -14.80
C SER A 193 -2.48 -13.30 -13.92
N GLY A 194 -2.99 -12.09 -14.16
CA GLY A 194 -4.00 -11.46 -13.31
C GLY A 194 -3.34 -10.79 -12.12
N ASN A 195 -2.64 -9.68 -12.38
CA ASN A 195 -1.92 -8.97 -11.32
C ASN A 195 -2.89 -8.16 -10.46
N LEU A 196 -2.43 -7.90 -9.23
CA LEU A 196 -3.14 -7.12 -8.22
C LEU A 196 -3.69 -5.81 -8.79
N VAL A 197 -4.97 -5.58 -8.53
CA VAL A 197 -5.64 -4.29 -8.70
C VAL A 197 -5.81 -3.66 -7.33
N LEU A 198 -5.33 -2.43 -7.21
CA LEU A 198 -5.48 -1.59 -6.02
C LEU A 198 -6.64 -0.63 -6.24
N TYR A 199 -7.15 0.00 -5.19
CA TYR A 199 -7.93 1.22 -5.34
C TYR A 199 -7.43 2.31 -4.40
N ASP A 200 -7.57 3.58 -4.79
CA ASP A 200 -7.33 4.70 -3.90
C ASP A 200 -8.63 5.13 -3.19
N GLU A 201 -8.57 5.38 -1.88
CA GLU A 201 -9.76 5.71 -1.09
C GLU A 201 -10.41 7.05 -1.50
N ALA A 202 -9.59 8.00 -1.99
CA ALA A 202 -10.04 9.36 -2.25
C ALA A 202 -10.93 9.46 -3.49
N THR A 203 -10.62 8.73 -4.56
CA THR A 203 -11.35 8.78 -5.84
C THR A 203 -12.08 7.48 -6.15
N GLY A 204 -11.72 6.38 -5.47
CA GLY A 204 -12.23 5.05 -5.81
C GLY A 204 -11.68 4.49 -7.12
N SER A 205 -10.68 5.13 -7.74
CA SER A 205 -10.12 4.66 -9.01
C SER A 205 -9.35 3.36 -8.80
N TYR A 206 -9.40 2.48 -9.78
CA TYR A 206 -8.63 1.22 -9.74
C TYR A 206 -7.30 1.36 -10.45
N TRP A 207 -6.26 0.78 -9.86
CA TRP A 207 -4.89 0.88 -10.32
C TRP A 207 -4.30 -0.49 -10.56
N SER A 208 -3.75 -0.71 -11.75
CA SER A 208 -2.96 -1.91 -12.04
C SER A 208 -1.59 -1.78 -11.38
N GLN A 209 -1.27 -2.68 -10.44
CA GLN A 209 0.10 -2.82 -9.91
C GLN A 209 1.09 -2.97 -11.06
N LEU A 210 0.80 -3.86 -12.01
CA LEU A 210 1.75 -4.21 -13.08
C LEU A 210 2.09 -3.00 -13.95
N LEU A 211 1.11 -2.13 -14.20
CA LEU A 211 1.32 -0.97 -15.08
C LEU A 211 1.74 0.29 -14.33
N ALA A 212 1.59 0.31 -13.01
CA ALA A 212 1.65 1.51 -12.18
C ALA A 212 0.70 2.60 -12.70
N LYS A 213 -0.52 2.21 -13.07
CA LYS A 213 -1.45 3.05 -13.83
C LYS A 213 -2.90 2.82 -13.41
N ALA A 214 -3.66 3.90 -13.31
CA ALA A 214 -5.11 3.84 -13.14
C ALA A 214 -5.77 3.26 -14.41
N ILE A 215 -6.57 2.21 -14.21
CA ILE A 215 -7.28 1.47 -15.25
C ILE A 215 -8.79 1.72 -15.24
N CYS A 216 -9.33 2.16 -14.10
CA CYS A 216 -10.73 2.53 -13.91
C CYS A 216 -10.84 3.81 -13.08
N GLY A 217 -12.01 4.46 -13.12
CA GLY A 217 -12.30 5.63 -12.30
C GLY A 217 -11.93 6.95 -12.98
N THR A 218 -12.12 8.04 -12.26
CA THR A 218 -11.81 9.41 -12.72
C THR A 218 -10.33 9.63 -13.00
N GLN A 219 -9.45 8.83 -12.40
CA GLN A 219 -8.00 8.91 -12.59
C GLN A 219 -7.49 8.05 -13.76
N SER A 220 -8.38 7.36 -14.49
CA SER A 220 -8.01 6.48 -15.61
C SER A 220 -6.98 7.13 -16.54
N GLY A 221 -5.86 6.43 -16.79
CA GLY A 221 -4.77 6.99 -17.59
C GLY A 221 -3.57 7.47 -16.77
N GLU A 222 -3.81 7.93 -15.54
CA GLU A 222 -2.75 8.45 -14.66
C GLU A 222 -1.76 7.35 -14.28
N LYS A 223 -0.48 7.73 -14.16
CA LYS A 223 0.61 6.83 -13.79
C LYS A 223 1.20 7.24 -12.45
N LEU A 224 1.47 6.26 -11.60
CA LEU A 224 2.23 6.45 -10.37
C LEU A 224 3.71 6.64 -10.70
N ARG A 225 4.39 7.47 -9.90
CA ARG A 225 5.83 7.65 -10.02
C ARG A 225 6.56 6.50 -9.32
N ILE A 226 7.23 5.67 -10.10
CA ILE A 226 8.00 4.54 -9.58
C ILE A 226 9.20 5.01 -8.76
N LEU A 227 9.46 4.29 -7.67
CA LEU A 227 10.62 4.47 -6.82
C LEU A 227 11.57 3.27 -6.98
N PRO A 228 12.90 3.48 -6.95
CA PRO A 228 13.86 2.38 -6.92
C PRO A 228 13.65 1.50 -5.68
N SER A 229 13.78 0.20 -5.87
CA SER A 229 13.71 -0.79 -4.80
C SER A 229 14.62 -1.97 -5.10
N THR A 230 14.97 -2.73 -4.07
CA THR A 230 15.82 -3.92 -4.18
C THR A 230 15.14 -5.10 -3.53
N VAL A 231 15.13 -6.25 -4.20
CA VAL A 231 14.78 -7.53 -3.57
C VAL A 231 16.08 -8.14 -3.08
N ALA A 232 16.15 -8.50 -1.80
CA ALA A 232 17.33 -9.11 -1.20
C ALA A 232 16.91 -9.95 0.01
N THR A 233 17.82 -10.76 0.53
CA THR A 233 17.65 -11.28 1.89
C THR A 233 17.83 -10.16 2.91
N TRP A 234 17.25 -10.32 4.10
CA TRP A 234 17.37 -9.37 5.19
C TRP A 234 18.83 -9.14 5.60
N GLY A 235 19.62 -10.20 5.65
CA GLY A 235 21.03 -10.12 6.00
C GLY A 235 21.85 -9.34 4.98
N GLU A 236 21.61 -9.56 3.68
CA GLU A 236 22.25 -8.78 2.61
C GLU A 236 21.85 -7.31 2.67
N TRP A 237 20.56 -7.04 2.85
CA TRP A 237 20.05 -5.66 2.92
C TRP A 237 20.64 -4.91 4.12
N ARG A 238 20.62 -5.52 5.32
CA ARG A 238 21.16 -4.89 6.53
C ARG A 238 22.68 -4.73 6.47
N ALA A 239 23.40 -5.62 5.78
CA ALA A 239 24.83 -5.43 5.54
C ALA A 239 25.11 -4.17 4.68
N ALA A 240 24.25 -3.87 3.71
CA ALA A 240 24.35 -2.67 2.89
C ALA A 240 23.82 -1.40 3.59
N TYR A 241 22.80 -1.54 4.44
CA TYR A 241 22.14 -0.45 5.17
C TYR A 241 22.03 -0.77 6.68
N PRO A 242 23.12 -0.60 7.47
CA PRO A 242 23.14 -1.02 8.87
C PRO A 242 22.12 -0.32 9.79
N GLU A 243 21.73 0.91 9.43
CA GLU A 243 20.75 1.73 10.17
C GLU A 243 19.31 1.54 9.66
N THR A 244 19.07 0.57 8.77
CA THR A 244 17.73 0.30 8.23
C THR A 244 16.82 -0.27 9.32
N ASP A 245 15.56 0.15 9.31
CA ASP A 245 14.50 -0.54 10.03
C ASP A 245 13.77 -1.52 9.10
N ALA A 246 13.17 -2.54 9.69
CA ALA A 246 12.22 -3.43 9.04
C ALA A 246 10.77 -3.09 9.46
N LEU A 247 9.83 -3.28 8.54
CA LEU A 247 8.40 -3.24 8.84
C LEU A 247 8.07 -4.29 9.91
N LEU A 248 7.35 -3.87 10.95
CA LEU A 248 6.80 -4.76 11.96
C LEU A 248 5.43 -5.26 11.51
N PRO A 249 5.09 -6.54 11.73
CA PRO A 249 3.77 -7.06 11.38
C PRO A 249 2.68 -6.48 12.29
N PRO A 250 1.39 -6.67 11.97
CA PRO A 250 0.32 -6.49 12.95
C PRO A 250 0.54 -7.35 14.21
N PRO A 251 0.14 -6.86 15.41
CA PRO A 251 -0.69 -5.66 15.62
C PRO A 251 0.10 -4.35 15.74
N TRP A 252 1.44 -4.37 15.58
CA TRP A 252 2.24 -3.14 15.70
C TRP A 252 1.96 -2.18 14.55
N SER A 253 1.98 -2.68 13.32
CA SER A 253 1.45 -1.96 12.17
C SER A 253 -0.07 -2.09 12.12
N LYS A 254 -0.78 -0.98 11.87
CA LYS A 254 -2.24 -1.00 11.78
C LYS A 254 -2.71 -1.27 10.35
N THR A 255 -3.76 -2.07 10.26
CA THR A 255 -4.40 -2.48 9.01
C THR A 255 -5.87 -2.06 9.00
N ALA A 256 -6.48 -2.02 7.82
CA ALA A 256 -7.89 -1.70 7.62
C ALA A 256 -8.53 -2.59 6.55
#